data_AF-A0A520CH34-F1
#
_entry.id   AF-A0A520CH34-F1
#
_cell.length_a   1.000
_cell.length_b   1.000
_cell.length_c   1.000
_cell.angle_alpha   90.00
_cell.angle_beta   90.00
_cell.angle_gamma   90.00
#
_symmetry.space_group_name_H-M   'P 1'
#
loop_
_entity.id
_entity.type
_entity.pdbx_description
1 polymer ?
#
loop_
_entity_poly.entity_id
_entity_poly.type
_entity_poly.pdbx_seq_one_letter_code
_entity_poly.pdbx_strand_id
1 'polypeptide(L)'
;EQPGSFDIVTCMEMLEHVPHPASVVKACADLVKPGGWVFFSTIHRNAKAFLFAIVGAEYLLGLLPRGTHEYQKMIKPSELAAHCRAAGLDLRQTRGMEYNPVTRRYWLSDDTSVNYMFATRKPGSPT
;
A
#
# COMPACT_ATOMS: atom_id res chain seq x y z
N GLU A 1 -22.66 -7.57 -8.31
CA GLU A 1 -21.34 -7.68 -7.64
C GLU A 1 -21.16 -9.10 -7.09
N GLN A 2 -19.93 -9.54 -6.84
CA GLN A 2 -19.60 -10.89 -6.33
C GLN A 2 -19.00 -10.80 -4.89
N PRO A 3 -19.79 -10.40 -3.87
CA PRO A 3 -19.29 -10.27 -2.50
C PRO A 3 -18.83 -11.64 -1.96
N GLY A 4 -17.78 -11.63 -1.14
CA GLY A 4 -17.26 -12.83 -0.49
C GLY A 4 -16.90 -13.96 -1.44
N SER A 5 -16.46 -13.65 -2.66
CA SER A 5 -16.20 -14.66 -3.69
C SER A 5 -14.71 -15.01 -3.84
N PHE A 6 -13.82 -14.19 -3.28
CA PHE A 6 -12.37 -14.35 -3.40
C PHE A 6 -11.73 -14.81 -2.09
N ASP A 7 -10.83 -15.79 -2.16
CA ASP A 7 -10.01 -16.20 -1.01
C ASP A 7 -8.92 -15.17 -0.69
N ILE A 8 -8.41 -14.50 -1.73
CA ILE A 8 -7.36 -13.48 -1.67
C ILE A 8 -7.74 -12.31 -2.58
N VAL A 9 -7.56 -11.09 -2.09
CA VAL A 9 -7.65 -9.85 -2.86
C VAL A 9 -6.33 -9.08 -2.73
N THR A 10 -5.83 -8.54 -3.84
CA THR A 10 -4.61 -7.71 -3.86
C THR A 10 -4.92 -6.35 -4.48
N CYS A 11 -4.57 -5.28 -3.78
CA CYS A 11 -4.68 -3.91 -4.28
C CYS A 11 -3.30 -3.22 -4.13
N MET A 12 -2.49 -3.32 -5.18
CA MET A 12 -1.07 -2.93 -5.17
C MET A 12 -0.87 -1.61 -5.93
N GLU A 13 -0.15 -0.65 -5.33
CA GLU A 13 0.28 0.61 -5.96
C GLU A 13 -0.85 1.37 -6.67
N MET A 14 -2.01 1.46 -6.01
CA MET A 14 -3.24 2.02 -6.60
C MET A 14 -3.96 3.01 -5.70
N LEU A 15 -3.88 2.85 -4.38
CA LEU A 15 -4.67 3.63 -3.43
C LEU A 15 -4.31 5.12 -3.43
N GLU A 16 -3.07 5.47 -3.75
CA GLU A 16 -2.59 6.85 -3.89
C GLU A 16 -3.15 7.57 -5.14
N HIS A 17 -3.76 6.84 -6.07
CA HIS A 17 -4.28 7.40 -7.31
C HIS A 17 -5.80 7.59 -7.30
N VAL A 18 -6.48 7.20 -6.22
CA VAL A 18 -7.94 7.31 -6.09
C VAL A 18 -8.35 8.47 -5.18
N PRO A 19 -9.50 9.10 -5.43
CA PRO A 19 -9.98 10.21 -4.60
C PRO A 19 -10.41 9.78 -3.19
N HIS A 20 -10.85 8.53 -3.02
CA HIS A 20 -11.38 8.01 -1.75
C HIS A 20 -10.79 6.63 -1.41
N PRO A 21 -9.56 6.54 -0.87
CA PRO A 21 -8.90 5.26 -0.60
C PRO A 21 -9.71 4.33 0.31
N ALA A 22 -10.42 4.90 1.29
CA ALA A 22 -11.27 4.15 2.21
C ALA A 22 -12.38 3.34 1.50
N SER A 23 -12.95 3.87 0.41
CA SER A 23 -14.01 3.15 -0.32
C SER A 23 -13.45 1.95 -1.08
N VAL A 24 -12.23 2.06 -1.62
CA VAL A 24 -11.52 0.94 -2.27
C VAL A 24 -11.16 -0.13 -1.26
N VAL A 25 -10.63 0.26 -0.09
CA VAL A 25 -10.34 -0.69 1.01
C VAL A 25 -11.61 -1.43 1.43
N LYS A 26 -12.74 -0.73 1.55
CA LYS A 26 -14.03 -1.36 1.85
C LYS A 26 -14.45 -2.34 0.74
N ALA A 27 -14.34 -1.96 -0.53
CA ALA A 27 -14.68 -2.83 -1.64
C ALA A 27 -13.82 -4.12 -1.63
N CYS A 28 -12.51 -4.01 -1.37
CA CYS A 28 -11.65 -5.18 -1.22
C CYS A 28 -12.10 -6.08 -0.04
N ALA A 29 -12.51 -5.48 1.08
CA ALA A 29 -13.04 -6.21 2.22
C ALA A 29 -14.39 -6.89 1.92
N ASP A 30 -15.24 -6.30 1.08
CA ASP A 30 -16.52 -6.87 0.67
C ASP A 30 -16.32 -8.04 -0.31
N LEU A 31 -15.32 -7.97 -1.20
CA LEU A 31 -14.99 -9.01 -2.18
C LEU A 31 -14.39 -10.27 -1.54
N VAL A 32 -13.61 -10.12 -0.47
CA VAL A 32 -12.94 -11.25 0.17
C VAL A 32 -13.88 -12.06 1.07
N LYS A 33 -13.75 -13.39 1.01
CA LYS A 33 -14.43 -14.35 1.88
C LYS A 33 -14.10 -14.09 3.37
N PRO A 34 -15.00 -14.41 4.31
CA PRO A 34 -14.65 -14.52 5.73
C PRO A 34 -13.44 -15.45 5.91
N GLY A 35 -12.46 -15.02 6.71
CA GLY A 35 -11.20 -15.75 6.89
C GLY A 35 -10.16 -15.57 5.76
N GLY A 36 -10.52 -14.92 4.65
CA GLY A 36 -9.64 -14.65 3.51
C GLY A 36 -8.70 -13.46 3.72
N TRP A 37 -7.79 -13.28 2.77
CA TRP A 37 -6.70 -12.30 2.85
C TRP A 37 -6.90 -11.12 1.93
N VAL A 38 -6.53 -9.93 2.40
CA VAL A 38 -6.42 -8.74 1.57
C VAL A 38 -5.03 -8.14 1.75
N PHE A 39 -4.34 -7.94 0.62
CA PHE A 39 -3.04 -7.31 0.59
C PHE A 39 -3.14 -5.92 -0.02
N PHE A 40 -2.42 -4.98 0.57
CA PHE A 40 -2.27 -3.62 0.04
C PHE A 40 -0.80 -3.27 -0.09
N SER A 41 -0.43 -2.48 -1.09
CA SER A 41 0.88 -1.85 -1.18
C SER A 41 0.75 -0.41 -1.66
N THR A 42 1.61 0.46 -1.14
CA THR A 42 1.65 1.87 -1.55
C THR A 42 2.98 2.50 -1.11
N ILE A 43 3.26 3.67 -1.67
CA ILE A 43 4.41 4.49 -1.31
C ILE A 43 4.13 5.25 0.00
N HIS A 44 5.09 5.23 0.93
CA HIS A 44 4.98 5.94 2.19
C HIS A 44 5.16 7.45 1.96
N ARG A 45 4.22 8.25 2.47
CA ARG A 45 4.33 9.71 2.47
C ARG A 45 5.39 10.22 3.45
N ASN A 46 6.69 10.09 3.12
CA ASN A 46 7.75 10.82 3.83
C ASN A 46 8.80 11.46 2.91
N ALA A 47 9.53 12.41 3.47
CA ALA A 47 10.57 13.17 2.77
C ALA A 47 11.69 12.29 2.22
N LYS A 48 11.91 11.09 2.77
CA LYS A 48 12.91 10.11 2.31
C LYS A 48 12.46 9.43 1.01
N ALA A 49 11.20 9.01 0.90
CA ALA A 49 10.60 8.49 -0.32
C ALA A 49 10.58 9.55 -1.44
N PHE A 50 10.21 10.79 -1.07
CA PHE A 50 10.27 11.94 -1.96
C PHE A 50 11.72 12.21 -2.43
N LEU A 51 12.72 12.20 -1.54
CA LEU A 51 14.11 12.46 -1.90
C LEU A 51 14.69 11.34 -2.80
N PHE A 52 14.45 10.07 -2.47
CA PHE A 52 14.95 8.94 -3.28
C PHE A 52 14.28 8.86 -4.66
N ALA A 53 12.97 9.09 -4.74
CA ALA A 53 12.24 9.04 -6.01
C ALA A 53 12.47 10.30 -6.87
N ILE A 54 12.50 11.50 -6.27
CA ILE A 54 12.50 12.76 -7.02
C ILE A 54 13.91 13.31 -7.23
N VAL A 55 14.79 13.32 -6.21
CA VAL A 55 16.17 13.78 -6.43
C VAL A 55 16.94 12.81 -7.32
N GLY A 56 16.65 11.51 -7.22
CA GLY A 56 17.16 10.50 -8.15
C GLY A 56 16.66 10.69 -9.59
N ALA A 57 15.34 10.73 -9.80
CA ALA A 57 14.76 10.70 -11.15
C ALA A 57 14.66 12.08 -11.84
N GLU A 58 14.30 13.15 -11.13
CA GLU A 58 14.19 14.52 -11.71
C GLU A 58 15.54 15.25 -11.73
N TYR A 59 16.37 15.14 -10.67
CA TYR A 59 17.57 15.98 -10.52
C TYR A 59 18.88 15.30 -10.96
N LEU A 60 19.04 13.99 -10.76
CA LEU A 60 20.27 13.26 -11.13
C LEU A 60 20.16 12.57 -12.50
N LEU A 61 19.00 12.02 -12.86
CA LEU A 61 18.82 11.24 -14.09
C LEU A 61 18.03 11.95 -15.20
N GLY A 62 17.36 13.07 -14.90
CA GLY A 62 16.64 13.89 -15.90
C GLY A 62 15.47 13.18 -16.60
N LEU A 63 14.87 12.17 -15.97
CA LEU A 63 13.89 11.28 -16.59
C LEU A 63 12.45 11.83 -16.57
N LEU A 64 12.15 12.85 -15.76
CA LEU A 64 10.79 13.38 -15.57
C LEU A 64 10.72 14.92 -15.46
N PRO A 65 9.61 15.56 -15.87
CA PRO A 65 9.41 17.01 -15.76
C PRO A 65 9.23 17.45 -14.31
N ARG A 66 9.95 18.50 -13.92
CA ARG A 66 9.94 19.08 -12.58
C ARG A 66 8.54 19.45 -12.11
N GLY A 67 8.19 19.03 -10.89
CA GLY A 67 6.97 19.50 -10.20
C GLY A 67 5.70 18.69 -10.48
N THR A 68 5.84 17.46 -10.97
CA THR A 68 4.69 16.59 -11.34
C THR A 68 4.13 15.75 -10.19
N HIS A 69 4.79 15.69 -9.02
CA HIS A 69 4.42 14.75 -7.96
C HIS A 69 3.56 15.39 -6.87
N GLU A 70 2.26 15.12 -6.91
CA GLU A 70 1.29 15.41 -5.84
C GLU A 70 1.56 14.52 -4.61
N TYR A 71 2.63 14.84 -3.88
CA TYR A 71 3.02 14.21 -2.61
C TYR A 71 1.89 14.21 -1.56
N GLN A 72 0.84 15.01 -1.75
CA GLN A 72 -0.33 15.02 -0.88
C GLN A 72 -1.23 13.79 -0.97
N LYS A 73 -1.14 13.01 -2.05
CA LYS A 73 -2.00 11.84 -2.28
C LYS A 73 -1.46 10.52 -1.71
N MET A 74 -0.21 10.52 -1.24
CA MET A 74 0.38 9.35 -0.59
C MET A 74 -0.26 9.10 0.78
N ILE A 75 -0.45 7.83 1.13
CA ILE A 75 -1.16 7.39 2.34
C ILE A 75 -0.13 7.01 3.40
N LYS A 76 -0.35 7.41 4.66
CA LYS A 76 0.46 6.93 5.78
C LYS A 76 0.02 5.53 6.20
N PRO A 77 0.93 4.68 6.70
CA PRO A 77 0.58 3.37 7.25
C PRO A 77 -0.55 3.44 8.29
N SER A 78 -0.52 4.45 9.16
CA SER A 78 -1.56 4.66 10.17
C SER A 78 -2.94 4.97 9.59
N GLU A 79 -2.98 5.70 8.46
CA GLU A 79 -4.22 6.04 7.75
C GLU A 79 -4.79 4.80 7.07
N LEU A 80 -3.95 4.03 6.37
CA LEU A 80 -4.38 2.76 5.78
C LEU A 80 -4.83 1.76 6.85
N ALA A 81 -4.13 1.69 7.99
CA ALA A 81 -4.52 0.83 9.09
C ALA A 81 -5.87 1.23 9.70
N ALA A 82 -6.18 2.52 9.73
CA ALA A 82 -7.49 3.01 10.14
C ALA A 82 -8.59 2.60 9.14
N HIS A 83 -8.34 2.73 7.83
CA HIS A 83 -9.27 2.26 6.80
C HIS A 83 -9.51 0.75 6.85
N CYS A 84 -8.46 -0.05 7.05
CA CYS A 84 -8.58 -1.50 7.17
C CYS A 84 -9.46 -1.89 8.36
N ARG A 85 -9.20 -1.30 9.54
CA ARG A 85 -10.02 -1.55 10.74
C ARG A 85 -11.47 -1.13 10.55
N ALA A 86 -11.71 0.03 9.95
CA ALA A 86 -13.06 0.51 9.64
C ALA A 86 -13.80 -0.41 8.64
N ALA A 87 -13.08 -1.09 7.75
CA ALA A 87 -13.61 -2.07 6.81
C ALA A 87 -13.73 -3.50 7.40
N GLY A 88 -13.42 -3.70 8.68
CA GLY A 88 -13.48 -5.01 9.33
C GLY A 88 -12.33 -5.96 8.93
N LEU A 89 -11.19 -5.42 8.52
CA LEU A 89 -9.97 -6.19 8.25
C LEU A 89 -8.99 -6.08 9.42
N ASP A 90 -8.44 -7.21 9.85
CA ASP A 90 -7.38 -7.28 10.84
C ASP A 90 -6.03 -7.11 10.17
N LEU A 91 -5.26 -6.08 10.55
CA LEU A 91 -3.87 -5.96 10.13
C LEU A 91 -3.02 -7.04 10.82
N ARG A 92 -2.40 -7.93 10.03
CA ARG A 92 -1.59 -9.05 10.53
C ARG A 92 -0.09 -8.77 10.43
N GLN A 93 0.33 -8.13 9.34
CA GLN A 93 1.73 -7.82 9.13
C GLN A 93 1.89 -6.58 8.26
N THR A 94 2.99 -5.87 8.50
CA THR A 94 3.47 -4.80 7.64
C THR A 94 4.93 -5.05 7.31
N ARG A 95 5.32 -4.87 6.04
CA ARG A 95 6.71 -4.94 5.58
C ARG A 95 7.00 -3.80 4.61
N GLY A 96 8.23 -3.31 4.58
CA GLY A 96 8.73 -2.49 3.48
C GLY A 96 9.38 -3.33 2.39
N MET A 97 9.60 -2.72 1.22
CA MET A 97 10.40 -3.26 0.13
C MET A 97 11.62 -2.38 -0.08
N GLU A 98 12.81 -2.96 0.04
CA GLU A 98 14.08 -2.27 -0.17
C GLU A 98 14.73 -2.69 -1.48
N TYR A 99 15.60 -1.82 -2.01
CA TYR A 99 16.32 -2.03 -3.26
C TYR A 99 17.79 -1.65 -3.12
N ASN A 100 18.68 -2.56 -3.51
CA ASN A 100 20.09 -2.27 -3.66
C ASN A 100 20.42 -2.09 -5.16
N PRO A 101 20.81 -0.88 -5.61
CA PRO A 101 21.08 -0.60 -7.02
C PRO A 101 22.38 -1.24 -7.54
N VAL A 102 23.35 -1.52 -6.66
CA VAL A 102 24.62 -2.14 -7.02
C VAL A 102 24.42 -3.60 -7.33
N THR A 103 23.74 -4.32 -6.43
CA THR A 103 23.47 -5.76 -6.61
C THR A 103 22.20 -6.02 -7.42
N ARG A 104 21.39 -4.98 -7.67
CA ARG A 104 20.06 -5.02 -8.32
C ARG A 104 19.11 -6.03 -7.66
N ARG A 105 19.09 -6.04 -6.32
CA ARG A 105 18.27 -6.96 -5.53
C ARG A 105 17.21 -6.21 -4.76
N TYR A 106 16.05 -6.82 -4.69
CA TYR A 106 14.94 -6.40 -3.85
C TYR A 106 14.75 -7.39 -2.70
N TRP A 107 14.32 -6.89 -1.54
CA TRP A 107 13.94 -7.74 -0.40
C TRP A 107 12.87 -7.06 0.45
N LEU A 108 12.11 -7.87 1.17
CA LEU A 108 11.19 -7.38 2.19
C LEU A 108 11.95 -7.09 3.48
N SER A 109 11.61 -6.00 4.14
CA SER A 109 12.21 -5.59 5.40
C SER A 109 11.17 -5.06 6.39
N ASP A 110 11.61 -4.77 7.61
CA ASP A 110 10.80 -4.08 8.62
C ASP A 110 10.82 -2.54 8.43
N ASP A 111 11.60 -2.01 7.47
CA ASP A 111 11.64 -0.56 7.21
C ASP A 111 10.47 -0.13 6.32
N THR A 112 9.40 0.35 6.94
CA THR A 112 8.20 0.87 6.25
C THR A 112 8.31 2.36 5.92
N SER A 113 9.50 2.96 6.04
CA SER A 113 9.67 4.40 5.90
C SER A 113 9.51 4.88 4.46
N VAL A 114 9.80 4.06 3.44
CA VAL A 114 9.76 4.52 2.04
C VAL A 114 8.53 4.00 1.29
N ASN A 115 8.18 2.74 1.50
CA ASN A 115 6.99 2.09 0.98
C ASN A 115 6.59 1.02 1.99
N TYR A 116 5.38 0.49 1.82
CA TYR A 116 4.92 -0.57 2.69
C TYR A 116 3.89 -1.46 2.01
N MET A 117 3.86 -2.70 2.49
CA MET A 117 2.90 -3.73 2.14
C MET A 117 2.17 -4.16 3.42
N PHE A 118 0.85 -4.22 3.36
CA PHE A 118 0.01 -4.72 4.43
C PHE A 118 -0.52 -6.09 4.07
N ALA A 119 -0.37 -7.04 4.99
CA ALA A 119 -1.12 -8.28 5.00
C ALA A 119 -2.27 -8.14 6.00
N THR A 120 -3.51 -8.17 5.52
CA THR A 120 -4.70 -8.09 6.36
C THR A 120 -5.58 -9.32 6.16
N ARG A 121 -6.36 -9.64 7.18
CA ARG A 121 -7.24 -10.80 7.16
C ARG A 121 -8.65 -10.40 7.57
N LYS A 122 -9.65 -10.83 6.81
CA LYS A 122 -11.04 -10.70 7.24
C LYS A 122 -11.30 -11.73 8.34
N PRO A 123 -11.87 -11.35 9.49
CA PRO A 123 -12.29 -12.33 10.50
C PRO A 123 -13.15 -13.44 9.89
N GLY A 124 -13.00 -14.65 10.41
CA GLY A 124 -13.91 -15.75 10.06
C GLY A 124 -15.32 -15.45 10.59
N SER A 125 -16.34 -16.02 9.96
CA SER A 125 -17.68 -15.99 10.54
C SER A 125 -17.64 -16.64 11.93
N PRO A 126 -18.29 -16.06 12.96
CA PRO A 126 -18.50 -16.78 14.21
C PRO A 126 -19.23 -18.08 13.88
N THR A 127 -18.65 -19.20 14.28
CA THR A 127 -19.31 -20.52 14.26
C THR A 127 -20.48 -20.55 15.23
#